data_AF-F5T3S0-F1
#
_entry.id   AF-F5T3S0-F1
#
_cell.length_a   1.000
_cell.length_b   1.000
_cell.length_c   1.000
_cell.angle_alpha   90.00
_cell.angle_beta   90.00
_cell.angle_gamma   90.00
#
_symmetry.space_group_name_H-M   'P 1'
#
loop_
_entity.id
_entity.type
_entity.pdbx_description
1 polymer ?
#
loop_
_entity_poly.entity_id
_entity_poly.type
_entity_poly.pdbx_seq_one_letter_code
_entity_poly.pdbx_strand_id
1 'polypeptide(L)'
;MFRRKENKIALADLYFPQLNLSVEIDEDHHKTQEELDKERTADILKKMRSLENVVEFEPEELRINAEFSQTLESLNAQIDKVVELIKERINKLTKPLEWEDIIKTADQVKAEGKDIFDGKIALRTIQEVSELFDKGYHGTQRCYFEKSKGSNIWIWCPKLKLEDVIQRVPYNNEISLDGNTIYESTKENANEFVEAVLQKPEADQKRIVFPYYKMESGEMAYVFKGIYVLDSEKTREIQKRVWVRESKCISLNLSK
;
A
#
# COMPACT_ATOMS: atom_id res chain seq x y z
N MET A 1 -3.36 5.45 -9.35
CA MET A 1 -4.81 5.59 -9.54
C MET A 1 -5.36 6.52 -8.47
N PHE A 2 -6.54 7.09 -8.69
CA PHE A 2 -7.20 7.90 -7.67
C PHE A 2 -8.69 7.62 -7.62
N ARG A 3 -9.28 7.81 -6.44
CA ARG A 3 -10.71 7.66 -6.22
C ARG A 3 -11.42 8.95 -6.61
N ARG A 4 -12.28 8.88 -7.63
CA ARG A 4 -13.18 9.97 -7.99
C ARG A 4 -14.41 9.98 -7.07
N LYS A 5 -15.16 11.08 -7.08
CA LYS A 5 -16.51 11.14 -6.47
C LYS A 5 -17.32 9.94 -6.98
N GLU A 6 -18.11 9.32 -6.10
CA GLU A 6 -18.91 8.10 -6.37
C GLU A 6 -18.14 6.75 -6.35
N ASN A 7 -16.98 6.64 -5.69
CA ASN A 7 -16.19 5.40 -5.58
C ASN A 7 -15.70 4.81 -6.92
N LYS A 8 -15.71 5.60 -8.00
CA LYS A 8 -15.10 5.21 -9.28
C LYS A 8 -13.59 5.39 -9.19
N ILE A 9 -12.86 4.46 -9.81
CA ILE A 9 -11.39 4.47 -9.85
C ILE A 9 -10.98 4.96 -11.23
N ALA A 10 -10.10 5.96 -11.26
CA ALA A 10 -9.49 6.47 -12.48
C ALA A 10 -8.00 6.12 -12.51
N LEU A 11 -7.52 5.77 -13.69
CA LEU A 11 -6.10 5.65 -13.99
C LEU A 11 -5.68 6.95 -14.66
N ALA A 12 -4.52 7.49 -14.26
CA ALA A 12 -3.87 8.55 -15.01
C ALA A 12 -2.66 7.99 -15.75
N ASP A 13 -2.36 8.56 -16.92
CA ASP A 13 -1.16 8.22 -17.68
C ASP A 13 0.11 8.62 -16.93
N LEU A 14 0.09 9.76 -16.25
CA LEU A 14 1.17 10.24 -15.40
C LEU A 14 0.64 10.90 -14.13
N TYR A 15 1.29 10.64 -12.99
CA TYR A 15 0.91 11.20 -11.68
C TYR A 15 2.13 11.68 -10.90
N PHE A 16 2.03 12.88 -10.32
CA PHE A 16 3.04 13.52 -9.47
C PHE A 16 2.49 13.67 -8.03
N PRO A 17 2.75 12.69 -7.15
CA PRO A 17 2.18 12.68 -5.80
C PRO A 17 2.51 13.93 -4.96
N GLN A 18 3.76 14.39 -5.04
CA GLN A 18 4.24 15.54 -4.26
C GLN A 18 3.60 16.88 -4.70
N LEU A 19 3.05 16.92 -5.91
CA LEU A 19 2.38 18.10 -6.47
C LEU A 19 0.85 17.97 -6.48
N ASN A 20 0.31 16.81 -6.08
CA ASN A 20 -1.10 16.49 -6.22
C ASN A 20 -1.63 16.75 -7.65
N LEU A 21 -0.90 16.27 -8.65
CA LEU A 21 -1.11 16.59 -10.06
C LEU A 21 -1.07 15.33 -10.92
N SER A 22 -2.06 15.13 -11.79
CA SER A 22 -2.04 14.13 -12.86
C SER A 22 -1.98 14.77 -14.25
N VAL A 23 -1.43 14.04 -15.21
CA VAL A 23 -1.44 14.39 -16.63
C VAL A 23 -2.05 13.22 -17.40
N GLU A 24 -3.08 13.52 -18.19
CA GLU A 24 -3.84 12.60 -19.02
C GLU A 24 -3.62 12.92 -20.51
N ILE A 25 -3.53 11.90 -21.35
CA ILE A 25 -3.44 12.02 -22.80
C ILE A 25 -4.82 11.71 -23.40
N ASP A 26 -5.49 12.73 -23.95
CA ASP A 26 -6.78 12.57 -24.62
C ASP A 26 -6.54 12.19 -26.10
N GLU A 27 -6.51 10.89 -26.40
CA GLU A 27 -6.47 10.34 -27.77
C GLU A 27 -7.88 10.20 -28.40
N ASP A 28 -7.98 10.32 -29.74
CA ASP A 28 -9.24 10.21 -30.50
C ASP A 28 -10.05 8.93 -30.23
N HIS A 29 -9.37 7.85 -29.84
CA HIS A 29 -9.97 6.53 -29.63
C HIS A 29 -10.63 6.34 -28.24
N HIS A 30 -10.52 7.29 -27.32
CA HIS A 30 -11.14 7.15 -25.98
C HIS A 30 -12.68 7.20 -25.98
N LYS A 31 -13.33 7.74 -27.02
CA LYS A 31 -14.81 7.81 -27.09
C LYS A 31 -15.50 6.48 -27.37
N THR A 32 -14.78 5.46 -27.85
CA THR A 32 -15.33 4.14 -28.20
C THR A 32 -14.92 3.03 -27.24
N GLN A 33 -14.12 3.33 -26.20
CA GLN A 33 -13.48 2.34 -25.32
C GLN A 33 -14.07 2.25 -23.90
N GLU A 34 -15.30 2.72 -23.64
CA GLU A 34 -15.90 2.61 -22.29
C GLU A 34 -15.91 1.18 -21.72
N GLU A 35 -15.98 0.14 -22.57
CA GLU A 35 -15.90 -1.26 -22.13
C GLU A 35 -14.46 -1.76 -21.92
N LEU A 36 -13.53 -1.39 -22.81
CA LEU A 36 -12.10 -1.73 -22.68
C LEU A 36 -11.47 -1.04 -21.48
N ASP A 37 -11.91 0.17 -21.14
CA ASP A 37 -11.42 0.91 -19.98
C ASP A 37 -12.00 0.33 -18.67
N LYS A 38 -13.21 -0.26 -18.69
CA LYS A 38 -13.75 -1.08 -17.59
C LYS A 38 -12.98 -2.39 -17.42
N GLU A 39 -12.67 -3.08 -18.51
CA GLU A 39 -11.85 -4.31 -18.46
C GLU A 39 -10.42 -4.02 -18.03
N ARG A 40 -9.82 -2.92 -18.51
CA ARG A 40 -8.50 -2.45 -18.08
C ARG A 40 -8.53 -2.05 -16.61
N THR A 41 -9.53 -1.29 -16.16
CA THR A 41 -9.72 -0.95 -14.75
C THR A 41 -9.89 -2.21 -13.91
N ALA A 42 -10.66 -3.20 -14.37
CA ALA A 42 -10.86 -4.46 -13.65
C ALA A 42 -9.59 -5.33 -13.60
N ASP A 43 -8.86 -5.44 -14.70
CA ASP A 43 -7.63 -6.23 -14.80
C ASP A 43 -6.48 -5.57 -14.04
N ILE A 44 -6.44 -4.24 -14.02
CA ILE A 44 -5.55 -3.45 -13.17
C ILE A 44 -5.96 -3.60 -11.70
N LEU A 45 -7.23 -3.47 -11.33
CA LEU A 45 -7.68 -3.69 -9.94
C LEU A 45 -7.37 -5.11 -9.45
N LYS A 46 -7.43 -6.09 -10.36
CA LYS A 46 -7.11 -7.49 -10.14
C LYS A 46 -5.60 -7.71 -9.93
N LYS A 47 -4.76 -7.07 -10.75
CA LYS A 47 -3.28 -7.08 -10.65
C LYS A 47 -2.72 -6.16 -9.54
N MET A 48 -3.45 -5.11 -9.17
CA MET A 48 -3.06 -4.03 -8.26
C MET A 48 -3.74 -4.13 -6.88
N ARG A 49 -3.91 -5.34 -6.36
CA ARG A 49 -3.98 -5.53 -4.89
C ARG A 49 -2.65 -5.13 -4.18
N SER A 50 -1.80 -4.31 -4.81
CA SER A 50 -0.70 -3.58 -4.20
C SER A 50 -1.23 -2.26 -3.64
N LEU A 51 -1.26 -2.23 -2.31
CA LEU A 51 -1.84 -1.25 -1.38
C LEU A 51 -1.44 0.22 -1.52
N GLU A 52 -0.62 0.57 -2.50
CA GLU A 52 0.02 1.90 -2.62
C GLU A 52 -0.69 2.80 -3.64
N ASN A 53 -1.47 2.21 -4.53
CA ASN A 53 -1.85 2.86 -5.78
C ASN A 53 -3.17 3.66 -5.76
N VAL A 54 -3.92 3.69 -4.64
CA VAL A 54 -5.21 4.40 -4.57
C VAL A 54 -5.11 5.59 -3.64
N VAL A 55 -4.97 6.77 -4.23
CA VAL A 55 -5.01 8.02 -3.50
C VAL A 55 -6.47 8.38 -3.15
N GLU A 56 -6.73 8.73 -1.88
CA GLU A 56 -8.07 9.04 -1.36
C GLU A 56 -8.66 10.37 -1.91
N PHE A 57 -7.83 11.21 -2.53
CA PHE A 57 -8.24 12.48 -3.14
C PHE A 57 -8.06 12.47 -4.66
N GLU A 58 -8.90 13.26 -5.33
CA GLU A 58 -8.80 13.53 -6.77
C GLU A 58 -7.73 14.61 -7.00
N PRO A 59 -6.64 14.29 -7.73
CA PRO A 59 -5.63 15.27 -8.06
C PRO A 59 -6.12 16.26 -9.10
N GLU A 60 -5.44 17.40 -9.19
CA GLU A 60 -5.67 18.30 -10.32
C GLU A 60 -5.20 17.61 -11.61
N GLU A 61 -6.05 17.61 -12.64
CA GLU A 61 -5.80 16.91 -13.90
C GLU A 61 -5.46 17.91 -15.02
N LEU A 62 -4.28 17.74 -15.62
CA LEU A 62 -3.91 18.40 -16.87
C LEU A 62 -4.12 17.45 -18.03
N ARG A 63 -4.53 17.98 -19.18
CA ARG A 63 -4.82 17.18 -20.38
C ARG A 63 -3.94 17.61 -21.53
N ILE A 64 -3.38 16.63 -22.24
CA ILE A 64 -2.71 16.81 -23.52
C ILE A 64 -3.64 16.23 -24.58
N ASN A 65 -4.14 17.08 -25.47
CA ASN A 65 -4.98 16.63 -26.58
C ASN A 65 -4.08 16.03 -27.66
N ALA A 66 -4.24 14.72 -27.88
CA ALA A 66 -3.52 13.92 -28.86
C ALA A 66 -4.47 13.37 -29.95
N GLU A 67 -5.43 14.18 -30.36
CA GLU A 67 -6.27 13.89 -31.53
C GLU A 67 -5.40 13.81 -32.81
N PHE A 68 -5.82 12.99 -33.76
CA PHE A 68 -5.20 12.78 -35.07
C PHE A 68 -5.04 14.08 -35.87
N SER A 69 -5.85 15.09 -35.56
CA SER A 69 -5.80 16.42 -36.17
C SER A 69 -4.62 17.28 -35.69
N GLN A 70 -3.96 16.90 -34.59
CA GLN A 70 -2.86 17.65 -34.00
C GLN A 70 -1.55 17.43 -34.76
N THR A 71 -0.76 18.49 -34.93
CA THR A 71 0.61 18.38 -35.43
C THR A 71 1.59 18.09 -34.28
N LEU A 72 2.76 17.56 -34.61
CA LEU A 72 3.82 17.32 -33.63
C LEU A 72 4.24 18.62 -32.91
N GLU A 73 4.27 19.74 -33.63
CA GLU A 73 4.58 21.05 -33.06
C GLU A 73 3.52 21.50 -32.05
N SER A 74 2.24 21.28 -32.36
CA SER A 74 1.14 21.58 -31.44
C SER A 74 1.23 20.71 -30.17
N LEU A 75 1.52 19.41 -30.34
CA LEU A 75 1.72 18.49 -29.22
C LEU A 75 2.88 18.91 -28.33
N ASN A 76 4.04 19.21 -28.92
CA ASN A 76 5.20 19.69 -28.18
C ASN A 76 4.88 20.99 -27.42
N ALA A 77 4.17 21.93 -28.04
CA ALA A 77 3.76 23.16 -27.37
C ALA A 77 2.79 22.92 -26.19
N GLN A 78 1.94 21.89 -26.25
CA GLN A 78 1.09 21.48 -25.13
C GLN A 78 1.93 20.87 -24.00
N ILE A 79 2.86 19.96 -24.34
CA ILE A 79 3.79 19.34 -23.38
C ILE A 79 4.62 20.42 -22.68
N ASP A 80 5.16 21.38 -23.42
CA ASP A 80 5.97 22.47 -22.86
C ASP A 80 5.17 23.29 -21.84
N LYS A 81 3.89 23.60 -22.12
CA LYS A 81 3.01 24.29 -21.16
C LYS A 81 2.80 23.48 -19.87
N VAL A 82 2.60 22.17 -19.99
CA VAL A 82 2.46 21.27 -18.84
C VAL A 82 3.75 21.25 -18.01
N VAL A 83 4.91 21.14 -18.68
CA VAL A 83 6.23 21.14 -18.03
C VAL A 83 6.50 22.46 -17.32
N GLU A 84 6.21 23.61 -17.93
CA GLU A 84 6.38 24.91 -17.28
C GLU A 84 5.47 25.06 -16.06
N LEU A 85 4.21 24.60 -16.13
CA LEU A 85 3.32 24.61 -14.97
C LEU A 85 3.85 23.73 -13.83
N ILE A 86 4.39 22.55 -14.14
CA ILE A 86 5.04 21.66 -13.17
C ILE A 86 6.23 22.37 -12.51
N LYS A 87 7.11 22.99 -13.31
CA LYS A 87 8.26 23.75 -12.79
C LYS A 87 7.83 24.92 -11.90
N GLU A 88 6.81 25.67 -12.31
CA GLU A 88 6.26 26.76 -11.49
C GLU A 88 5.73 26.27 -10.14
N ARG A 89 5.05 25.11 -10.11
CA ARG A 89 4.59 24.51 -8.86
C ARG A 89 5.74 24.10 -7.97
N ILE A 90 6.75 23.45 -8.53
CA ILE A 90 7.97 23.06 -7.80
C ILE A 90 8.64 24.31 -7.19
N ASN A 91 8.76 25.39 -7.95
CA ASN A 91 9.36 26.65 -7.47
C ASN A 91 8.54 27.33 -6.36
N LYS A 92 7.23 27.05 -6.26
CA LYS A 92 6.35 27.55 -5.19
C LYS A 92 6.39 26.68 -3.94
N LEU A 93 7.03 25.51 -3.97
CA LEU A 93 7.17 24.67 -2.80
C LEU A 93 8.09 25.34 -1.78
N THR A 94 7.67 25.34 -0.51
CA THR A 94 8.44 25.87 0.61
C THR A 94 9.58 24.93 1.05
N LYS A 95 9.55 23.68 0.59
CA LYS A 95 10.57 22.67 0.82
C LYS A 95 11.05 22.12 -0.53
N PRO A 96 12.35 21.78 -0.66
CA PRO A 96 12.85 21.14 -1.87
C PRO A 96 12.09 19.83 -2.12
N LEU A 97 11.80 19.57 -3.39
CA LEU A 97 11.19 18.32 -3.82
C LEU A 97 12.29 17.26 -3.85
N GLU A 98 12.35 16.44 -2.81
CA GLU A 98 13.26 15.31 -2.72
C GLU A 98 12.48 14.02 -2.96
N TRP A 99 13.03 13.16 -3.83
CA TRP A 99 12.54 11.80 -4.02
C TRP A 99 13.21 10.93 -2.97
N GLU A 100 12.51 10.65 -1.88
CA GLU A 100 13.01 9.72 -0.87
C GLU A 100 12.70 8.29 -1.30
N ASP A 101 13.73 7.45 -1.34
CA ASP A 101 13.54 6.00 -1.39
C ASP A 101 12.92 5.56 -0.06
N ILE A 102 11.79 4.87 -0.13
CA ILE A 102 11.13 4.33 1.07
C ILE A 102 11.77 3.01 1.51
N ILE A 103 12.57 2.36 0.65
CA ILE A 103 13.33 1.17 1.02
C ILE A 103 14.53 1.60 1.84
N LYS A 104 14.52 1.24 3.13
CA LYS A 104 15.53 1.65 4.10
C LYS A 104 16.05 0.43 4.85
N THR A 105 17.22 0.56 5.47
CA THR A 105 17.68 -0.39 6.50
C THR A 105 17.06 -0.04 7.84
N ALA A 106 16.99 -1.00 8.77
CA ALA A 106 16.49 -0.74 10.12
C ALA A 106 17.19 0.45 10.81
N ASP A 107 18.51 0.58 10.60
CA ASP A 107 19.31 1.67 11.18
C ASP A 107 18.98 3.04 10.56
N GLN A 108 18.75 3.10 9.24
CA GLN A 108 18.30 4.32 8.58
C GLN A 108 16.96 4.79 9.14
N VAL A 109 15.99 3.87 9.27
CA VAL A 109 14.68 4.19 9.83
C VAL A 109 14.82 4.75 11.25
N LYS A 110 15.64 4.12 12.10
CA LYS A 110 15.88 4.60 13.48
C LYS A 110 16.58 5.96 13.54
N ALA A 111 17.44 6.27 12.55
CA ALA A 111 18.18 7.52 12.49
C ALA A 111 17.31 8.71 12.05
N GLU A 112 16.38 8.50 11.12
CA GLU A 112 15.53 9.55 10.55
C GLU A 112 14.41 10.01 11.49
N GLY A 113 13.99 9.15 12.42
CA GLY A 113 12.94 9.48 13.37
C GLY A 113 12.38 8.27 14.08
N LYS A 114 11.56 8.53 15.09
CA LYS A 114 10.90 7.46 15.85
C LYS A 114 9.54 7.10 15.31
N ASP A 115 8.92 8.01 14.56
CA ASP A 115 7.57 7.82 14.06
C ASP A 115 7.62 7.34 12.60
N ILE A 116 7.07 6.16 12.36
CA ILE A 116 6.94 5.60 11.01
C ILE A 116 5.48 5.67 10.58
N PHE A 117 5.26 5.91 9.30
CA PHE A 117 3.93 6.14 8.70
C PHE A 117 3.68 5.15 7.56
N ASP A 118 2.41 4.77 7.38
CA ASP A 118 1.95 3.90 6.30
C ASP A 118 2.56 4.30 4.95
N GLY A 119 3.19 3.33 4.28
CA GLY A 119 3.72 3.49 2.92
C GLY A 119 4.95 4.39 2.82
N LYS A 120 5.54 4.81 3.95
CA LYS A 120 6.77 5.62 3.98
C LYS A 120 8.03 4.82 4.30
N ILE A 121 7.87 3.59 4.77
CA ILE A 121 8.97 2.71 5.15
C ILE A 121 8.73 1.33 4.56
N ALA A 122 9.71 0.84 3.82
CA ALA A 122 9.82 -0.51 3.30
C ALA A 122 11.16 -1.11 3.72
N LEU A 123 11.14 -2.40 4.09
CA LEU A 123 12.32 -3.17 4.49
C LEU A 123 12.43 -4.39 3.57
N ARG A 124 13.64 -4.85 3.24
CA ARG A 124 13.82 -5.95 2.28
C ARG A 124 13.56 -7.31 2.92
N THR A 125 13.81 -7.45 4.23
CA THR A 125 13.76 -8.75 4.91
C THR A 125 13.02 -8.71 6.24
N ILE A 126 12.50 -9.88 6.68
CA ILE A 126 11.96 -10.06 8.04
C ILE A 126 13.05 -9.80 9.10
N GLN A 127 14.32 -10.10 8.76
CA GLN A 127 15.45 -9.80 9.64
C GLN A 127 15.53 -8.29 9.90
N GLU A 128 15.50 -7.45 8.87
CA GLU A 128 15.48 -5.99 9.04
C GLU A 128 14.24 -5.51 9.79
N VAL A 129 13.07 -6.09 9.53
CA VAL A 129 11.87 -5.80 10.34
C VAL A 129 12.13 -6.14 11.82
N SER A 130 12.79 -7.26 12.11
CA SER A 130 13.11 -7.65 13.49
C SER A 130 14.19 -6.76 14.13
N GLU A 131 15.16 -6.30 13.35
CA GLU A 131 16.20 -5.35 13.78
C GLU A 131 15.61 -4.00 14.11
N LEU A 132 14.57 -3.56 13.37
CA LEU A 132 13.82 -2.34 13.67
C LEU A 132 13.23 -2.34 15.09
N PHE A 133 12.90 -3.53 15.62
CA PHE A 133 12.37 -3.73 16.98
C PHE A 133 13.39 -4.36 17.95
N ASP A 134 14.68 -4.21 17.66
CA ASP A 134 15.80 -4.65 18.52
C ASP A 134 15.78 -6.16 18.85
N LYS A 135 15.31 -7.00 17.92
CA LYS A 135 15.29 -8.47 18.05
C LYS A 135 16.44 -9.16 17.33
N GLY A 136 16.77 -8.71 16.11
CA GLY A 136 17.88 -9.26 15.32
C GLY A 136 17.76 -10.76 15.01
N TYR A 137 16.59 -11.23 14.58
CA TYR A 137 16.40 -12.65 14.25
C TYR A 137 17.12 -13.02 12.95
N HIS A 138 18.15 -13.87 13.05
CA HIS A 138 18.82 -14.45 11.89
C HIS A 138 18.20 -15.78 11.47
N GLY A 139 17.94 -15.94 10.17
CA GLY A 139 17.47 -17.21 9.59
C GLY A 139 16.06 -17.66 10.01
N THR A 140 15.28 -16.80 10.68
CA THR A 140 13.89 -17.13 11.03
C THR A 140 12.99 -17.13 9.80
N GLN A 141 12.16 -18.16 9.67
CA GLN A 141 11.10 -18.23 8.66
C GLN A 141 9.73 -17.86 9.25
N ARG A 142 9.67 -17.54 10.55
CA ARG A 142 8.41 -17.11 11.19
C ARG A 142 8.05 -15.72 10.68
N CYS A 143 6.81 -15.58 10.23
CA CYS A 143 6.27 -14.32 9.73
C CYS A 143 5.64 -13.45 10.83
N TYR A 144 5.87 -13.74 12.11
CA TYR A 144 5.38 -12.94 13.22
C TYR A 144 6.24 -13.15 14.48
N PHE A 145 6.28 -12.15 15.35
CA PHE A 145 6.99 -12.20 16.63
C PHE A 145 6.50 -11.13 17.62
N GLU A 146 6.70 -11.35 18.92
CA GLU A 146 6.35 -10.38 19.96
C GLU A 146 7.24 -9.14 19.89
N LYS A 147 6.65 -7.94 20.03
CA LYS A 147 7.41 -6.68 20.11
C LYS A 147 8.38 -6.67 21.30
N SER A 148 7.90 -7.05 22.47
CA SER A 148 8.68 -7.30 23.68
C SER A 148 8.15 -8.55 24.36
N LYS A 149 9.00 -9.24 25.14
CA LYS A 149 8.62 -10.51 25.76
C LYS A 149 7.40 -10.32 26.67
N GLY A 150 6.32 -11.05 26.42
CA GLY A 150 5.07 -10.93 27.17
C GLY A 150 4.22 -9.72 26.81
N SER A 151 4.56 -9.01 25.73
CA SER A 151 3.74 -7.92 25.19
C SER A 151 2.52 -8.46 24.47
N ASN A 152 1.41 -7.73 24.57
CA ASN A 152 0.22 -7.95 23.75
C ASN A 152 0.34 -7.35 22.33
N ILE A 153 1.51 -6.79 21.99
CA ILE A 153 1.82 -6.23 20.68
C ILE A 153 2.72 -7.20 19.92
N TRP A 154 2.26 -7.61 18.75
CA TRP A 154 2.96 -8.49 17.84
C TRP A 154 3.34 -7.77 16.56
N ILE A 155 4.49 -8.09 16.00
CA ILE A 155 4.87 -7.74 14.65
C ILE A 155 4.40 -8.88 13.76
N TRP A 156 3.74 -8.54 12.66
CA TRP A 156 3.25 -9.49 11.68
C TRP A 156 3.72 -9.08 10.29
N CYS A 157 4.38 -10.00 9.59
CA CYS A 157 4.90 -9.84 8.25
C CYS A 157 4.15 -10.77 7.27
N PRO A 158 2.84 -10.57 7.04
CA PRO A 158 2.06 -11.47 6.22
C PRO A 158 2.49 -11.41 4.76
N LYS A 159 2.47 -12.56 4.10
CA LYS A 159 2.45 -12.61 2.64
C LYS A 159 1.01 -12.45 2.20
N LEU A 160 0.74 -11.42 1.39
CA LEU A 160 -0.59 -11.18 0.82
C LEU A 160 -0.76 -12.02 -0.43
N LYS A 161 -1.95 -12.60 -0.61
CA LYS A 161 -2.34 -13.32 -1.82
C LYS A 161 -2.37 -12.32 -2.98
N LEU A 162 -1.34 -12.41 -3.82
CA LEU A 162 -1.28 -11.75 -5.12
C LEU A 162 -1.80 -12.76 -6.14
N GLU A 163 -2.69 -12.32 -7.04
CA GLU A 163 -3.03 -13.13 -8.21
C GLU A 163 -1.77 -13.29 -9.06
N ASP A 164 -1.61 -14.46 -9.68
CA ASP A 164 -0.41 -14.92 -10.41
C ASP A 164 0.80 -15.43 -9.59
N VAL A 165 0.75 -15.40 -8.25
CA VAL A 165 1.78 -16.02 -7.40
C VAL A 165 1.24 -17.30 -6.74
N ILE A 166 1.73 -18.47 -7.16
CA ILE A 166 1.44 -19.74 -6.46
C ILE A 166 2.09 -19.70 -5.08
N GLN A 167 1.31 -19.31 -4.08
CA GLN A 167 1.75 -19.31 -2.70
C GLN A 167 1.70 -20.71 -2.13
N ARG A 168 2.87 -21.31 -1.92
CA ARG A 168 3.06 -22.53 -1.11
C ARG A 168 3.02 -22.23 0.40
N VAL A 169 2.18 -21.29 0.82
CA VAL A 169 1.86 -21.06 2.24
C VAL A 169 0.45 -21.57 2.54
N PRO A 170 0.17 -22.01 3.79
CA PRO A 170 -1.14 -22.53 4.16
C PRO A 170 -2.20 -21.43 4.34
N TYR A 171 -1.79 -20.16 4.31
CA TYR A 171 -2.64 -18.99 4.52
C TYR A 171 -2.97 -18.27 3.21
N ASN A 172 -4.18 -17.74 3.12
CA ASN A 172 -4.67 -16.87 2.06
C ASN A 172 -5.00 -15.50 2.68
N ASN A 173 -3.98 -14.64 2.83
CA ASN A 173 -4.18 -13.31 3.38
C ASN A 173 -4.59 -12.34 2.27
N GLU A 174 -5.60 -11.53 2.53
CA GLU A 174 -6.07 -10.48 1.63
C GLU A 174 -6.11 -9.17 2.39
N ILE A 175 -6.04 -8.06 1.68
CA ILE A 175 -6.16 -6.73 2.25
C ILE A 175 -7.12 -5.91 1.41
N SER A 176 -7.93 -5.08 2.06
CA SER A 176 -8.85 -4.18 1.38
C SER A 176 -8.08 -3.11 0.58
N LEU A 177 -8.72 -2.57 -0.46
CA LEU A 177 -8.11 -1.59 -1.36
C LEU A 177 -7.67 -0.30 -0.66
N ASP A 178 -8.36 0.08 0.42
CA ASP A 178 -8.03 1.23 1.27
C ASP A 178 -6.94 0.92 2.33
N GLY A 179 -6.48 -0.33 2.38
CA GLY A 179 -5.53 -0.80 3.38
C GLY A 179 -6.05 -0.72 4.82
N ASN A 180 -7.37 -0.62 5.05
CA ASN A 180 -7.91 -0.55 6.41
C ASN A 180 -8.23 -1.91 7.02
N THR A 181 -8.42 -2.95 6.20
CA THR A 181 -8.86 -4.27 6.66
C THR A 181 -8.00 -5.37 6.06
N ILE A 182 -7.43 -6.23 6.90
CA ILE A 182 -6.75 -7.45 6.48
C ILE A 182 -7.63 -8.65 6.82
N TYR A 183 -7.81 -9.53 5.84
CA TYR A 183 -8.54 -10.79 5.97
C TYR A 183 -7.52 -11.93 5.97
N GLU A 184 -7.46 -12.68 7.05
CA GLU A 184 -6.58 -13.83 7.20
C GLU A 184 -7.42 -15.10 7.23
N SER A 185 -7.14 -16.02 6.30
CA SER A 185 -7.79 -17.32 6.23
C SER A 185 -6.79 -18.43 5.91
N THR A 186 -7.16 -19.67 6.18
CA THR A 186 -6.37 -20.86 5.85
C THR A 186 -6.97 -21.58 4.65
N LYS A 187 -6.16 -22.40 3.97
CA LYS A 187 -6.66 -23.31 2.92
C LYS A 187 -7.46 -24.48 3.50
N GLU A 188 -7.17 -24.86 4.75
CA GLU A 188 -7.76 -25.99 5.47
C GLU A 188 -8.14 -25.56 6.91
N ASN A 189 -9.16 -26.17 7.51
CA ASN A 189 -9.58 -25.95 8.91
C ASN A 189 -9.95 -24.49 9.28
N ALA A 190 -10.89 -23.88 8.55
CA ALA A 190 -11.31 -22.49 8.76
C ALA A 190 -11.87 -22.22 10.17
N ASN A 191 -12.70 -23.11 10.72
CA ASN A 191 -13.40 -22.85 11.99
C ASN A 191 -12.45 -22.84 13.20
N GLU A 192 -11.59 -23.85 13.36
CA GLU A 192 -10.61 -23.89 14.46
C GLU A 192 -9.65 -22.69 14.39
N PHE A 193 -9.26 -22.33 13.17
CA PHE A 193 -8.42 -21.18 12.92
C PHE A 193 -9.11 -19.87 13.37
N VAL A 194 -10.39 -19.69 13.05
CA VAL A 194 -11.16 -18.51 13.47
C VAL A 194 -11.37 -18.49 14.98
N GLU A 195 -11.80 -19.59 15.58
CA GLU A 195 -12.08 -19.63 17.02
C GLU A 195 -10.83 -19.42 17.86
N ALA A 196 -9.66 -19.89 17.42
CA ALA A 196 -8.40 -19.71 18.15
C ALA A 196 -8.00 -18.24 18.36
N VAL A 197 -8.39 -17.32 17.46
CA VAL A 197 -8.06 -15.89 17.63
C VAL A 197 -9.09 -15.13 18.46
N LEU A 198 -10.29 -15.69 18.62
CA LEU A 198 -11.39 -15.05 19.34
C LEU A 198 -11.30 -15.25 20.87
N GLN A 199 -10.37 -16.09 21.32
CA GLN A 199 -10.09 -16.32 22.74
C GLN A 199 -9.01 -15.37 23.25
N LYS A 200 -8.98 -15.13 24.56
CA LYS A 200 -7.90 -14.35 25.19
C LYS A 200 -6.65 -15.23 25.40
N PRO A 201 -5.44 -14.66 25.27
CA PRO A 201 -5.15 -13.23 25.04
C PRO A 201 -5.22 -12.77 23.58
N GLU A 202 -5.37 -13.67 22.61
CA GLU A 202 -5.28 -13.42 21.17
C GLU A 202 -6.27 -12.35 20.68
N ALA A 203 -7.49 -12.34 21.22
CA ALA A 203 -8.53 -11.39 20.85
C ALA A 203 -8.17 -9.93 21.18
N ASP A 204 -7.31 -9.72 22.18
CA ASP A 204 -6.89 -8.39 22.60
C ASP A 204 -5.57 -7.96 21.91
N GLN A 205 -4.94 -8.82 21.10
CA GLN A 205 -3.64 -8.55 20.50
C GLN A 205 -3.67 -7.41 19.48
N LYS A 206 -2.65 -6.55 19.55
CA LYS A 206 -2.37 -5.55 18.51
C LYS A 206 -1.29 -6.05 17.58
N ARG A 207 -1.48 -5.89 16.27
CA ARG A 207 -0.51 -6.27 15.25
C ARG A 207 0.07 -5.05 14.55
N ILE A 208 1.38 -4.87 14.65
CA ILE A 208 2.15 -3.97 13.78
C ILE A 208 2.41 -4.73 12.48
N VAL A 209 1.86 -4.25 11.37
CA VAL A 209 1.81 -5.05 10.13
C VAL A 209 2.77 -4.52 9.07
N PHE A 210 3.60 -5.42 8.56
CA PHE A 210 4.51 -5.24 7.44
C PHE A 210 4.21 -6.27 6.34
N PRO A 211 3.13 -6.13 5.56
CA PRO A 211 2.86 -7.08 4.48
C PRO A 211 3.96 -7.10 3.44
N TYR A 212 4.22 -8.29 2.89
CA TYR A 212 5.15 -8.51 1.78
C TYR A 212 4.40 -8.47 0.45
N TYR A 213 4.71 -7.50 -0.40
CA TYR A 213 4.13 -7.35 -1.73
C TYR A 213 5.06 -6.61 -2.70
N LYS A 214 4.68 -6.61 -3.98
CA LYS A 214 5.39 -5.89 -5.04
C LYS A 214 5.01 -4.41 -4.99
N MET A 215 5.96 -3.55 -4.68
CA MET A 215 5.80 -2.09 -4.67
C MET A 215 5.61 -1.55 -6.10
N GLU A 216 5.22 -0.28 -6.21
CA GLU A 216 5.11 0.42 -7.50
C GLU A 216 6.43 0.44 -8.31
N SER A 217 7.58 0.50 -7.63
CA SER A 217 8.90 0.39 -8.27
C SER A 217 9.15 -0.97 -8.93
N GLY A 218 8.32 -1.97 -8.61
CA GLY A 218 8.45 -3.34 -9.06
C GLY A 218 9.31 -4.22 -8.16
N GLU A 219 9.93 -3.65 -7.12
CA GLU A 219 10.64 -4.41 -6.09
C GLU A 219 9.68 -5.06 -5.10
N MET A 220 10.07 -6.22 -4.56
CA MET A 220 9.33 -6.87 -3.47
C MET A 220 9.90 -6.40 -2.13
N ALA A 221 9.04 -5.95 -1.21
CA ALA A 221 9.47 -5.50 0.11
C ALA A 221 8.38 -5.72 1.18
N TYR A 222 8.79 -5.58 2.43
CA TYR A 222 7.93 -5.53 3.62
C TYR A 222 7.61 -4.07 3.93
N VAL A 223 6.39 -3.62 3.61
CA VAL A 223 6.01 -2.21 3.74
C VAL A 223 5.18 -2.00 5.00
N PHE A 224 5.54 -1.01 5.82
CA PHE A 224 4.75 -0.70 7.01
C PHE A 224 3.35 -0.20 6.64
N LYS A 225 2.31 -0.79 7.24
CA LYS A 225 0.89 -0.45 6.95
C LYS A 225 0.08 0.02 8.16
N GLY A 226 0.65 0.00 9.37
CA GLY A 226 -0.01 0.47 10.58
C GLY A 226 -0.15 -0.56 11.70
N ILE A 227 -0.97 -0.20 12.70
CA ILE A 227 -1.42 -1.07 13.78
C ILE A 227 -2.82 -1.58 13.46
N TYR A 228 -3.05 -2.87 13.62
CA TYR A 228 -4.32 -3.53 13.40
C TYR A 228 -4.76 -4.27 14.66
N VAL A 229 -6.07 -4.34 14.86
CA VAL A 229 -6.74 -5.04 15.96
C VAL A 229 -7.79 -5.99 15.40
N LEU A 230 -8.13 -7.04 16.15
CA LEU A 230 -9.13 -8.01 15.72
C LEU A 230 -10.54 -7.40 15.78
N ASP A 231 -11.29 -7.48 14.68
CA ASP A 231 -12.72 -7.24 14.64
C ASP A 231 -13.43 -8.57 14.89
N SER A 232 -13.73 -8.84 16.17
CA SER A 232 -14.32 -10.11 16.61
C SER A 232 -15.69 -10.39 15.99
N GLU A 233 -16.50 -9.35 15.77
CA GLU A 233 -17.84 -9.49 15.21
C GLU A 233 -17.76 -9.90 13.75
N LYS A 234 -17.02 -9.15 12.92
CA LYS A 234 -16.83 -9.51 11.52
C LYS A 234 -16.11 -10.84 11.36
N THR A 235 -15.17 -11.15 12.26
CA THR A 235 -14.46 -12.42 12.26
C THR A 235 -15.42 -13.61 12.36
N ARG A 236 -16.42 -13.52 13.24
CA ARG A 236 -17.47 -14.54 13.38
C ARG A 236 -18.42 -14.55 12.17
N GLU A 237 -18.80 -13.38 11.68
CA GLU A 237 -19.75 -13.24 10.57
C GLU A 237 -19.22 -13.88 9.27
N ILE A 238 -18.00 -13.53 8.88
CA ILE A 238 -17.47 -13.93 7.56
C ILE A 238 -16.60 -15.20 7.62
N GLN A 239 -16.39 -15.76 8.82
CA GLN A 239 -15.57 -16.94 9.06
C GLN A 239 -14.12 -16.80 8.51
N LYS A 240 -13.53 -15.62 8.74
CA LYS A 240 -12.11 -15.31 8.49
C LYS A 240 -11.61 -14.45 9.64
N ARG A 241 -10.31 -14.47 9.97
CA ARG A 241 -9.76 -13.53 10.94
C ARG A 241 -9.72 -12.13 10.31
N VAL A 242 -10.48 -11.20 10.87
CA VAL A 242 -10.61 -9.83 10.35
C VAL A 242 -9.83 -8.89 11.23
N TRP A 243 -8.82 -8.25 10.65
CA TRP A 243 -7.99 -7.27 11.33
C TRP A 243 -8.30 -5.89 10.77
N VAL A 244 -8.72 -4.95 11.63
CA VAL A 244 -9.06 -3.58 11.25
C VAL A 244 -7.97 -2.63 11.76
N ARG A 245 -7.59 -1.67 10.91
CA ARG A 245 -6.54 -0.70 11.20
C ARG A 245 -6.99 0.28 12.28
N GLU A 246 -6.23 0.33 13.36
CA GLU A 246 -6.39 1.27 14.47
C GLU A 246 -5.54 2.54 14.24
N SER A 247 -4.36 2.41 13.63
CA SER A 247 -3.46 3.54 13.38
C SER A 247 -2.67 3.39 12.09
N LYS A 248 -2.44 4.50 11.37
CA LYS A 248 -1.56 4.61 10.19
C LYS A 248 -0.10 4.94 10.57
N CYS A 249 0.20 5.16 11.85
CA CYS A 249 1.55 5.46 12.33
C CYS A 249 1.87 4.74 13.65
N ILE A 250 3.16 4.50 13.90
CA ILE A 250 3.65 4.10 15.22
C ILE A 250 4.87 4.90 15.61
N SER A 251 5.06 5.08 16.92
CA SER A 251 6.35 5.45 17.46
C SER A 251 7.12 4.19 17.87
N LEU A 252 8.31 3.99 17.31
CA LEU A 252 9.23 2.89 17.66
C LEU A 252 9.56 2.89 19.16
N ASN A 253 9.46 4.06 19.78
CA ASN A 253 9.71 4.33 21.18
C ASN A 253 8.54 4.04 22.13
N LEU A 254 7.42 3.44 21.68
CA LEU A 254 6.39 2.92 22.59
C LEU A 254 6.98 1.77 23.42
N SER A 255 7.68 2.16 24.47
CA SER A 255 8.60 1.41 25.30
C SER A 255 7.90 0.54 26.32
N LYS A 256 8.58 -0.57 26.64
CA LYS A 256 8.56 -1.33 27.90
C LYS A 256 7.20 -1.71 28.47
#